data_AF-A0AAV8WSJ2-F1
#
_entry.id   AF-A0AAV8WSJ2-F1
#
_cell.length_a   1.000
_cell.length_b   1.000
_cell.length_c   1.000
_cell.angle_alpha   90.00
_cell.angle_beta   90.00
_cell.angle_gamma   90.00
#
_symmetry.space_group_name_H-M   'P 1'
#
loop_
_entity.id
_entity.type
_entity.pdbx_description
1 polymer ?
#
loop_
_entity_poly.entity_id
_entity_poly.type
_entity_poly.pdbx_seq_one_letter_code
_entity_poly.pdbx_strand_id
1 'polypeptide(L)'
;MLKKHISIHLKQNKCPEKKTSGNRNPISECNSLLNGIYGSNIRDDFLTNITNKMKNDEVTQICKSDELILKFGNMIYEKYNISQSELISQSMRQLGRLLQEINKESTPKLSLAQCIVPNKIDIVINATKSLCTVSTSSNSRPEFLTPSLGLKIGNHITKCANIERGRALRRGDLTRDKELRSFIDIMELEWKVKVSSNALHTLYKRKFNGEQLLPLTSDLMKLNIYLENEMKACKDELEKCTVPTIKTWIRFASLILCRIVLFNNKRSGEVAKITMEQYMKRHLWSHQLKVFGK
;
A
#
# COMPACT_ATOMS: atom_id res chain seq x y z
N MET A 1 7.20 -17.30 -4.53
CA MET A 1 6.01 -16.44 -4.29
C MET A 1 5.09 -16.93 -3.17
N LEU A 2 4.84 -18.24 -3.01
CA LEU A 2 3.91 -18.79 -1.99
C LEU A 2 4.23 -18.41 -0.54
N LYS A 3 5.49 -18.54 -0.10
CA LYS A 3 5.92 -18.23 1.28
C LYS A 3 5.57 -16.81 1.73
N LYS A 4 5.69 -15.82 0.83
CA LYS A 4 5.36 -14.41 1.11
C LYS A 4 3.84 -14.21 1.26
N HIS A 5 3.03 -14.87 0.43
CA HIS A 5 1.57 -14.76 0.49
C HIS A 5 0.99 -15.49 1.72
N ILE A 6 1.54 -16.65 2.07
CA ILE A 6 1.20 -17.39 3.29
C ILE A 6 1.60 -16.59 4.53
N SER A 7 2.79 -16.00 4.54
CA SER A 7 3.24 -15.14 5.65
C SER A 7 2.37 -13.90 5.84
N ILE A 8 1.94 -13.25 4.76
CA ILE A 8 1.02 -12.10 4.82
C ILE A 8 -0.35 -12.55 5.36
N HIS A 9 -0.87 -13.69 4.89
CA HIS A 9 -2.15 -14.21 5.38
C HIS A 9 -2.10 -14.60 6.87
N LEU A 10 -1.05 -15.30 7.32
CA LEU A 10 -0.87 -15.67 8.73
C LEU A 10 -0.71 -14.45 9.64
N LYS A 11 -0.13 -13.34 9.13
CA LYS A 11 -0.06 -12.06 9.85
C LYS A 11 -1.40 -11.31 9.88
N GLN A 12 -2.20 -11.42 8.81
CA GLN A 12 -3.46 -10.68 8.65
C GLN A 12 -4.69 -11.39 9.24
N ASN A 13 -4.65 -12.72 9.40
CA ASN A 13 -5.76 -13.54 9.88
C ASN A 13 -5.37 -14.32 11.14
N LYS A 14 -4.90 -13.61 12.17
CA LYS A 14 -4.95 -14.18 13.53
C LYS A 14 -6.43 -14.29 13.91
N CYS A 15 -6.90 -15.53 14.08
CA CYS A 15 -8.16 -15.80 14.76
C CYS A 15 -8.12 -15.06 16.12
N PRO A 16 -9.12 -14.22 16.46
CA PRO A 16 -9.04 -13.41 17.66
C PRO A 16 -9.31 -14.31 18.87
N GLU A 17 -8.25 -14.78 19.53
CA GLU A 17 -8.31 -14.82 20.99
C GLU A 17 -8.44 -13.37 21.44
N LYS A 18 -9.67 -12.91 21.67
CA LYS A 18 -9.93 -11.66 22.36
C LYS A 18 -9.41 -11.81 23.80
N LYS A 19 -8.11 -11.59 24.00
CA LYS A 19 -7.65 -10.98 25.24
C LYS A 19 -8.00 -9.51 25.13
N THR A 20 -9.14 -9.13 25.69
CA THR A 20 -9.46 -7.73 26.00
C THR A 20 -8.52 -7.24 27.09
N SER A 21 -7.26 -7.04 26.76
CA SER A 21 -6.39 -6.11 27.45
C SER A 21 -6.10 -5.02 26.44
N GLY A 22 -6.96 -4.00 26.42
CA GLY A 22 -6.73 -2.80 25.63
C GLY A 22 -5.40 -2.22 26.08
N ASN A 23 -4.35 -2.42 25.28
CA ASN A 23 -3.08 -1.74 25.49
C ASN A 23 -3.31 -0.29 25.08
N ARG A 24 -3.90 0.49 26.00
CA ARG A 24 -4.15 1.91 25.86
C ARG A 24 -2.79 2.56 25.66
N ASN A 25 -2.54 3.08 24.46
CA ASN A 25 -1.31 3.81 24.19
C ASN A 25 -1.53 5.25 24.68
N PRO A 26 -0.92 5.69 25.80
CA PRO A 26 -1.16 7.02 26.37
C PRO A 26 -0.85 8.15 25.37
N ILE A 27 0.06 7.86 24.44
CA ILE A 27 0.46 8.77 23.38
C ILE A 27 -0.65 8.94 22.33
N SER A 28 -1.45 7.91 22.07
CA SER A 28 -2.62 8.00 21.18
C SER A 28 -3.71 8.90 21.76
N GLU A 29 -3.95 8.81 23.07
CA GLU A 29 -4.93 9.65 23.76
C GLU A 29 -4.46 11.11 23.82
N CYS A 30 -3.19 11.34 24.15
CA CYS A 30 -2.61 12.69 24.15
C CYS A 30 -2.65 13.35 22.76
N ASN A 31 -2.40 12.58 21.69
CA ASN A 31 -2.54 13.06 20.31
C ASN A 31 -4.01 13.35 19.94
N SER A 32 -4.97 12.58 20.45
CA SER A 32 -6.40 12.84 20.23
C SER A 32 -6.82 14.18 20.83
N LEU A 33 -6.33 14.49 22.04
CA LEU A 33 -6.58 15.78 22.71
C LEU A 33 -5.95 16.95 21.96
N LEU A 34 -4.69 16.81 21.50
CA LEU A 34 -4.03 17.84 20.70
C LEU A 34 -4.75 18.10 19.37
N ASN A 35 -5.23 17.05 18.69
CA ASN A 35 -5.94 17.23 17.43
C ASN A 35 -7.29 17.96 17.59
N GLY A 36 -7.98 17.77 18.72
CA GLY A 36 -9.21 18.52 19.05
C GLY A 36 -8.98 20.03 19.21
N ILE A 37 -7.76 20.45 19.57
CA ILE A 37 -7.38 21.86 19.73
C ILE A 37 -7.05 22.51 18.38
N TYR A 38 -6.55 21.75 17.40
CA TYR A 38 -6.13 22.27 16.08
C TYR A 38 -7.23 22.26 14.99
N GLY A 39 -8.50 22.04 15.37
CA GLY A 39 -9.68 22.49 14.63
C GLY A 39 -9.58 22.52 13.10
N SER A 40 -9.70 21.35 12.48
CA SER A 40 -10.07 21.25 11.07
C SER A 40 -11.16 20.19 10.94
N ASN A 41 -12.09 20.34 9.97
CA ASN A 41 -13.18 19.42 9.63
C ASN A 41 -12.67 18.04 9.17
N ILE A 42 -11.88 17.38 10.00
CA ILE A 42 -11.29 16.06 9.77
C ILE A 42 -12.03 15.12 10.71
N ARG A 43 -12.51 14.00 10.17
CA ARG A 43 -13.25 13.00 10.93
C ARG A 43 -12.39 12.45 12.07
N ASP A 44 -12.92 12.43 13.28
CA ASP A 44 -12.27 11.82 14.46
C ASP A 44 -11.91 10.35 14.22
N ASP A 45 -12.74 9.64 13.45
CA ASP A 45 -12.49 8.27 13.01
C ASP A 45 -11.20 8.15 12.18
N PHE A 46 -10.89 9.12 11.31
CA PHE A 46 -9.67 9.10 10.51
C PHE A 46 -8.44 9.30 11.39
N LEU A 47 -8.49 10.27 12.31
CA LEU A 47 -7.38 10.57 13.22
C LEU A 47 -7.06 9.36 14.11
N THR A 48 -8.10 8.72 14.66
CA THR A 48 -7.97 7.56 15.53
C THR A 48 -7.47 6.31 14.78
N ASN A 49 -7.96 6.08 13.57
CA ASN A 49 -7.64 4.86 12.82
C ASN A 49 -6.34 4.93 12.02
N ILE A 50 -5.89 6.12 11.64
CA ILE A 50 -4.74 6.32 10.76
C ILE A 50 -3.63 7.06 11.50
N THR A 51 -3.86 8.33 11.82
CA THR A 51 -2.85 9.27 12.32
C THR A 51 -2.27 8.85 13.66
N ASN A 52 -3.09 8.33 14.57
CA ASN A 52 -2.67 7.89 15.90
C ASN A 52 -1.97 6.52 15.89
N LYS A 53 -2.13 5.73 14.82
CA LYS A 53 -1.47 4.42 14.65
C LYS A 53 -0.15 4.52 13.88
N MET A 54 0.19 5.69 13.34
CA MET A 54 1.47 5.88 12.67
C MET A 54 2.64 5.80 13.66
N LYS A 55 3.81 5.38 13.17
CA LYS A 55 5.05 5.39 13.96
C LYS A 55 5.36 6.83 14.36
N ASN A 56 5.68 7.08 15.63
CA ASN A 56 6.11 8.42 16.06
C ASN A 56 7.52 8.72 15.54
N ASP A 57 7.62 9.49 14.46
CA ASP A 57 8.85 9.98 13.85
C ASP A 57 8.64 11.37 13.27
N GLU A 58 9.73 12.05 12.88
CA GLU A 58 9.67 13.40 12.29
C GLU A 58 8.74 13.48 11.09
N VAL A 59 8.72 12.45 10.24
CA VAL A 59 7.83 12.36 9.07
C VAL A 59 6.37 12.41 9.49
N THR A 60 6.01 11.70 10.56
CA THR A 60 4.66 11.67 11.09
C THR A 60 4.26 13.02 11.69
N GLN A 61 5.19 13.73 12.33
CA GLN A 61 4.95 15.09 12.78
C GLN A 61 4.67 16.02 11.59
N ILE A 62 5.47 15.97 10.52
CA ILE A 62 5.21 16.71 9.29
C ILE A 62 3.83 16.38 8.71
N CYS A 63 3.45 15.11 8.69
CA CYS A 63 2.12 14.69 8.19
C CYS A 63 0.96 15.22 9.03
N LYS A 64 1.16 15.41 10.34
CA LYS A 64 0.15 15.97 11.25
C LYS A 64 0.09 17.49 11.21
N SER A 65 1.21 18.16 10.97
CA SER A 65 1.28 19.61 10.94
C SER A 65 0.81 20.20 9.61
N ASP A 66 0.99 19.50 8.50
CA ASP A 66 0.62 19.99 7.16
C ASP A 66 -0.87 19.75 6.84
N GLU A 67 -1.63 20.84 6.66
CA GLU A 67 -3.08 20.80 6.39
C GLU A 67 -3.41 20.01 5.11
N LEU A 68 -2.58 20.13 4.06
CA LEU A 68 -2.85 19.50 2.77
C LEU A 68 -2.58 17.99 2.81
N ILE A 69 -1.53 17.55 3.50
CA ILE A 69 -1.26 16.12 3.72
C ILE A 69 -2.41 15.47 4.50
N LEU A 70 -2.92 16.14 5.54
CA LEU A 70 -4.07 15.66 6.30
C LEU A 70 -5.33 15.51 5.42
N LYS A 71 -5.64 16.53 4.60
CA LYS A 71 -6.78 16.48 3.67
C LYS A 71 -6.64 15.40 2.62
N PHE A 72 -5.43 15.20 2.10
CA PHE A 72 -5.12 14.11 1.20
C PHE A 72 -5.36 12.74 1.86
N GLY A 73 -4.92 12.58 3.11
CA GLY A 73 -5.20 11.40 3.91
C GLY A 73 -6.71 11.14 4.08
N ASN A 74 -7.47 12.16 4.44
CA ASN A 74 -8.93 12.06 4.60
C ASN A 74 -9.63 11.70 3.28
N MET A 75 -9.24 12.32 2.16
CA MET A 75 -9.79 12.01 0.84
C MET A 75 -9.55 10.53 0.45
N ILE A 76 -8.36 10.00 0.75
CA ILE A 76 -8.05 8.59 0.50
C ILE A 76 -8.85 7.69 1.45
N TYR A 77 -9.03 8.08 2.70
CA TYR A 77 -9.83 7.36 3.68
C TYR A 77 -11.33 7.32 3.31
N GLU A 78 -11.86 8.39 2.71
CA GLU A 78 -13.21 8.39 2.16
C GLU A 78 -13.35 7.43 0.98
N LYS A 79 -12.30 7.30 0.17
CA LYS A 79 -12.27 6.38 -0.97
C LYS A 79 -12.10 4.92 -0.54
N TYR A 80 -11.36 4.64 0.54
CA TYR A 80 -10.99 3.29 0.95
C TYR A 80 -11.34 3.02 2.42
N ASN A 81 -11.98 1.89 2.66
CA ASN A 81 -12.37 1.43 3.99
C ASN A 81 -11.15 1.18 4.90
N ILE A 82 -11.37 1.13 6.22
CA ILE A 82 -10.36 0.89 7.28
C ILE A 82 -9.37 -0.25 6.97
N SER A 83 -9.80 -1.26 6.21
CA SER A 83 -8.97 -2.35 5.69
C SER A 83 -7.66 -1.92 5.00
N GLN A 84 -7.59 -0.70 4.45
CA GLN A 84 -6.41 -0.19 3.75
C GLN A 84 -5.65 0.88 4.54
N SER A 85 -5.83 0.94 5.86
CA SER A 85 -5.18 1.93 6.74
C SER A 85 -3.67 2.03 6.54
N GLU A 86 -2.99 0.90 6.34
CA GLU A 86 -1.54 0.86 6.08
C GLU A 86 -1.17 1.56 4.77
N LEU A 87 -1.97 1.39 3.71
CA LEU A 87 -1.76 2.07 2.43
C LEU A 87 -1.94 3.58 2.55
N ILE A 88 -2.93 4.01 3.33
CA ILE A 88 -3.23 5.42 3.60
C ILE A 88 -2.05 6.04 4.34
N SER A 89 -1.63 5.43 5.45
CA SER A 89 -0.48 5.86 6.24
C SER A 89 0.80 5.92 5.41
N GLN A 90 1.03 4.92 4.55
CA GLN A 90 2.19 4.93 3.66
C GLN A 90 2.12 6.08 2.63
N SER A 91 0.94 6.34 2.07
CA SER A 91 0.76 7.41 1.08
C SER A 91 0.98 8.79 1.68
N MET A 92 0.44 9.03 2.89
CA MET A 92 0.68 10.27 3.64
C MET A 92 2.17 10.43 3.98
N ARG A 93 2.82 9.37 4.49
CA ARG A 93 4.25 9.41 4.84
C ARG A 93 5.16 9.59 3.62
N GLN A 94 4.76 9.16 2.42
CA GLN A 94 5.49 9.45 1.18
C GLN A 94 5.50 10.96 0.88
N LEU A 95 4.37 11.65 1.06
CA LEU A 95 4.30 13.11 0.95
C LEU A 95 5.07 13.80 2.08
N GLY A 96 4.98 13.29 3.31
CA GLY A 96 5.73 13.84 4.44
C GLY A 96 7.25 13.77 4.22
N ARG A 97 7.76 12.67 3.66
CA ARG A 97 9.18 12.53 3.29
C ARG A 97 9.57 13.49 2.18
N LEU A 98 8.72 13.67 1.17
CA LEU A 98 8.96 14.66 0.13
C LEU A 98 9.08 16.06 0.71
N LEU A 99 8.14 16.45 1.58
CA LEU A 99 8.16 17.76 2.21
C LEU A 99 9.37 17.93 3.14
N GLN A 100 9.79 16.86 3.83
CA GLN A 100 11.02 16.85 4.61
C GLN A 100 12.24 17.13 3.73
N GLU A 101 12.38 16.48 2.58
CA GLU A 101 13.49 16.73 1.65
C GLU A 101 13.47 18.15 1.08
N ILE A 102 12.31 18.66 0.66
CA ILE A 102 12.19 20.05 0.17
C ILE A 102 12.65 21.05 1.24
N ASN A 103 12.30 20.79 2.50
CA ASN A 103 12.62 21.65 3.64
C ASN A 103 14.06 21.52 4.16
N LYS A 104 14.90 20.64 3.59
CA LYS A 104 16.34 20.66 3.87
C LYS A 104 17.04 21.86 3.25
N GLU A 105 16.57 22.27 2.07
CA GLU A 105 17.18 23.35 1.27
C GLU A 105 16.34 24.64 1.29
N SER A 106 15.14 24.62 1.89
CA SER A 106 14.24 25.77 1.95
C SER A 106 14.21 26.40 3.35
N THR A 107 14.56 27.68 3.44
CA THR A 107 14.39 28.51 4.65
C THR A 107 13.58 29.77 4.31
N PRO A 108 12.43 30.02 4.95
CA PRO A 108 11.75 29.22 5.98
C PRO A 108 11.14 27.91 5.45
N LYS A 109 10.78 27.00 6.37
CA LYS A 109 10.11 25.73 6.02
C LYS A 109 8.80 26.01 5.29
N LEU A 110 8.63 25.35 4.16
CA LEU A 110 7.45 25.42 3.32
C LEU A 110 6.40 24.38 3.75
N SER A 111 5.13 24.74 3.58
CA SER A 111 4.02 23.79 3.56
C SER A 111 3.87 23.15 2.17
N LEU A 112 3.22 21.99 2.08
CA LEU A 112 3.00 21.33 0.80
C LEU A 112 2.20 22.21 -0.17
N ALA A 113 1.21 22.96 0.33
CA ALA A 113 0.42 23.89 -0.49
C ALA A 113 1.29 25.00 -1.13
N GLN A 114 2.32 25.48 -0.40
CA GLN A 114 3.28 26.48 -0.90
C GLN A 114 4.31 25.91 -1.88
N CYS A 115 4.46 24.58 -1.94
CA CYS A 115 5.30 23.90 -2.93
C CYS A 115 4.54 23.62 -4.23
N ILE A 116 3.21 23.53 -4.18
CA ILE A 116 2.33 23.34 -5.35
C ILE A 116 2.07 24.70 -6.00
N VAL A 117 3.10 25.20 -6.66
CA VAL A 117 3.09 26.41 -7.52
C VAL A 117 3.99 26.17 -8.73
N PRO A 118 3.66 26.70 -9.92
CA PRO A 118 4.44 26.49 -11.15
C PRO A 118 5.95 26.76 -10.94
N ASN A 119 6.27 27.86 -10.27
CA ASN A 119 7.65 28.32 -10.09
C ASN A 119 8.51 27.42 -9.18
N LYS A 120 7.91 26.49 -8.43
CA LYS A 120 8.64 25.59 -7.52
C LYS A 120 8.65 24.14 -7.99
N ILE A 121 8.19 23.86 -9.22
CA ILE A 121 8.11 22.50 -9.71
C ILE A 121 9.48 21.80 -9.77
N ASP A 122 10.54 22.53 -10.13
CA ASP A 122 11.88 21.96 -10.19
C ASP A 122 12.39 21.52 -8.80
N ILE A 123 12.04 22.26 -7.74
CA ILE A 123 12.35 21.89 -6.35
C ILE A 123 11.66 20.57 -6.00
N VAL A 124 10.39 20.44 -6.36
CA VAL A 124 9.60 19.22 -6.13
C VAL A 124 10.18 18.02 -6.90
N ILE A 125 10.57 18.23 -8.16
CA ILE A 125 11.17 17.20 -9.00
C ILE A 125 12.54 16.78 -8.45
N ASN A 126 13.39 17.72 -8.06
CA ASN A 126 14.72 17.43 -7.53
C ASN A 126 14.64 16.71 -6.18
N ALA A 127 13.77 17.15 -5.28
CA ALA A 127 13.50 16.44 -4.02
C ALA A 127 12.99 15.01 -4.27
N THR A 128 12.11 14.82 -5.27
CA THR A 128 11.62 13.49 -5.65
C THR A 128 12.73 12.61 -6.21
N LYS A 129 13.61 13.16 -7.05
CA LYS A 129 14.79 12.43 -7.57
C LYS A 129 15.70 12.01 -6.43
N SER A 130 16.04 12.94 -5.53
CA SER A 130 16.85 12.66 -4.33
C SER A 130 16.27 11.51 -3.49
N LEU A 131 14.96 11.49 -3.26
CA LEU A 131 14.30 10.37 -2.56
C LEU A 131 14.40 9.02 -3.29
N CYS A 132 14.50 9.05 -4.61
CA CYS A 132 14.44 7.85 -5.42
C CYS A 132 15.83 7.31 -5.83
N THR A 133 16.86 8.14 -5.80
CA THR A 133 18.24 7.83 -6.23
C THR A 133 19.18 7.79 -5.03
N VAL A 134 20.23 6.99 -5.10
CA VAL A 134 21.43 7.18 -4.24
C VAL A 134 22.53 7.71 -5.14
N SER A 135 23.31 8.66 -4.61
CA SER A 135 24.44 9.31 -5.28
C SER A 135 25.46 8.27 -5.74
N THR A 136 25.31 7.76 -6.95
CA THR A 136 26.35 6.99 -7.62
C THR A 136 27.25 7.97 -8.36
N SER A 137 28.50 8.06 -7.91
CA SER A 137 29.61 8.71 -8.57
C SER A 137 29.97 7.96 -9.86
N SER A 138 29.20 8.14 -10.94
CA SER A 138 29.66 7.87 -12.30
C SER A 138 28.83 8.66 -13.28
N ASN A 139 29.42 9.00 -14.43
CA ASN A 139 28.81 9.74 -15.56
C ASN A 139 27.63 9.02 -16.25
N SER A 140 26.93 8.13 -15.54
CA SER A 140 25.77 7.38 -16.00
C SER A 140 24.48 8.02 -15.49
N ARG A 141 23.37 7.84 -16.22
CA ARG A 141 22.04 8.27 -15.75
C ARG A 141 21.77 7.69 -14.36
N PRO A 142 21.28 8.49 -13.39
CA PRO A 142 21.09 8.02 -12.01
C PRO A 142 20.09 6.87 -11.98
N GLU A 143 20.50 5.74 -11.41
CA GLU A 143 19.63 4.57 -11.29
C GLU A 143 18.67 4.74 -10.10
N PHE A 144 17.38 4.60 -10.36
CA PHE A 144 16.36 4.74 -9.32
C PHE A 144 16.36 3.49 -8.44
N LEU A 145 16.67 3.60 -7.15
CA LEU A 145 16.55 2.50 -6.18
C LEU A 145 15.10 2.12 -5.92
N THR A 146 14.23 3.12 -5.77
CA THR A 146 12.79 2.90 -5.57
C THR A 146 12.01 3.60 -6.67
N PRO A 147 12.05 3.10 -7.93
CA PRO A 147 11.43 3.78 -9.07
C PRO A 147 9.91 3.93 -8.91
N SER A 148 9.27 2.96 -8.26
CA SER A 148 7.84 3.01 -7.96
C SER A 148 7.46 4.12 -6.96
N LEU A 149 8.42 4.67 -6.19
CA LEU A 149 8.17 5.82 -5.32
C LEU A 149 7.96 7.09 -6.15
N GLY A 150 8.80 7.35 -7.16
CA GLY A 150 8.66 8.54 -8.03
C GLY A 150 7.33 8.58 -8.78
N LEU A 151 6.85 7.41 -9.25
CA LEU A 151 5.53 7.29 -9.87
C LEU A 151 4.39 7.58 -8.87
N LYS A 152 4.51 7.08 -7.63
CA LYS A 152 3.52 7.33 -6.58
C LYS A 152 3.49 8.79 -6.16
N ILE A 153 4.65 9.40 -5.95
CA ILE A 153 4.77 10.81 -5.54
C ILE A 153 4.10 11.71 -6.57
N GLY A 154 4.36 11.54 -7.87
CA GLY A 154 3.71 12.34 -8.91
C GLY A 154 2.18 12.28 -8.82
N ASN A 155 1.63 11.06 -8.73
CA ASN A 155 0.19 10.86 -8.57
C ASN A 155 -0.37 11.51 -7.29
N HIS A 156 0.37 11.46 -6.19
CA HIS A 156 -0.05 12.05 -4.92
C HIS A 156 -0.05 13.58 -4.99
N ILE A 157 0.99 14.19 -5.57
CA ILE A 157 1.08 15.64 -5.75
C ILE A 157 -0.04 16.16 -6.65
N THR A 158 -0.31 15.49 -7.78
CA THR A 158 -1.43 15.87 -8.65
C THR A 158 -2.77 15.81 -7.93
N LYS A 159 -2.98 14.83 -7.03
CA LYS A 159 -4.17 14.78 -6.18
C LYS A 159 -4.21 15.93 -5.18
N CYS A 160 -3.10 16.25 -4.52
CA CYS A 160 -3.02 17.39 -3.62
C CYS A 160 -3.32 18.72 -4.33
N ALA A 161 -2.81 18.90 -5.56
CA ALA A 161 -3.11 20.07 -6.38
C ALA A 161 -4.61 20.16 -6.71
N ASN A 162 -5.26 19.03 -7.04
CA ASN A 162 -6.70 19.00 -7.28
C ASN A 162 -7.53 19.27 -6.01
N ILE A 163 -7.07 18.84 -4.84
CA ILE A 163 -7.71 19.17 -3.55
C ILE A 163 -7.67 20.69 -3.32
N GLU A 164 -6.50 21.31 -3.47
CA GLU A 164 -6.36 22.77 -3.34
C GLU A 164 -7.17 23.52 -4.40
N ARG A 165 -7.24 22.99 -5.61
CA ARG A 165 -8.04 23.59 -6.69
C ARG A 165 -9.53 23.57 -6.35
N GLY A 166 -10.03 22.44 -5.82
CA GLY A 166 -11.39 22.35 -5.31
C GLY A 166 -11.68 23.34 -4.18
N ARG A 167 -10.71 23.61 -3.30
CA ARG A 167 -10.83 24.64 -2.25
C ARG A 167 -10.88 26.05 -2.84
N ALA A 168 -10.01 26.36 -3.80
CA ALA A 168 -9.96 27.66 -4.47
C ALA A 168 -11.30 27.97 -5.15
N LEU A 169 -11.84 27.00 -5.91
CA LEU A 169 -13.15 27.13 -6.57
C LEU A 169 -14.30 27.36 -5.57
N ARG A 170 -14.33 26.60 -4.45
CA ARG A 170 -15.34 26.81 -3.40
C ARG A 170 -15.27 28.18 -2.73
N ARG A 171 -14.09 28.81 -2.72
CA ARG A 171 -13.86 30.16 -2.18
C ARG A 171 -14.04 31.26 -3.22
N GLY A 172 -14.28 30.93 -4.49
CA GLY A 172 -14.32 31.89 -5.59
C GLY A 172 -12.95 32.45 -6.00
N ASP A 173 -11.85 31.84 -5.57
CA ASP A 173 -10.49 32.28 -5.89
C ASP A 173 -10.04 31.74 -7.25
N LEU A 174 -10.40 32.46 -8.32
CA LEU A 174 -10.08 32.09 -9.70
C LEU A 174 -8.59 32.26 -10.03
N THR A 175 -7.90 33.17 -9.34
CA THR A 175 -6.45 33.37 -9.51
C THR A 175 -5.68 32.14 -9.07
N ARG A 176 -6.02 31.61 -7.89
CA ARG A 176 -5.41 30.38 -7.39
C ARG A 176 -5.82 29.14 -8.19
N ASP A 177 -7.06 29.06 -8.69
CA ASP A 177 -7.47 27.98 -9.62
C ASP A 177 -6.61 27.99 -10.88
N LYS A 178 -6.39 29.16 -11.49
CA LYS A 178 -5.54 29.30 -12.69
C LYS A 178 -4.10 28.85 -12.41
N GLU A 179 -3.51 29.29 -11.30
CA GLU A 179 -2.16 28.89 -10.92
C GLU A 179 -2.03 27.37 -10.72
N LEU A 180 -3.02 26.75 -10.06
CA LEU A 180 -3.04 25.30 -9.83
C LEU A 180 -3.25 24.50 -11.11
N ARG A 181 -4.05 25.01 -12.06
CA ARG A 181 -4.17 24.40 -13.41
C ARG A 181 -2.83 24.42 -14.12
N SER A 182 -2.17 25.57 -14.17
CA SER A 182 -0.84 25.66 -14.77
C SER A 182 0.15 24.68 -14.11
N PHE A 183 0.11 24.53 -12.78
CA PHE A 183 0.97 23.56 -12.10
C PHE A 183 0.65 22.11 -12.50
N ILE A 184 -0.63 21.74 -12.60
CA ILE A 184 -1.07 20.40 -13.04
C ILE A 184 -0.63 20.14 -14.48
N ASP A 185 -0.77 21.12 -15.38
CA ASP A 185 -0.37 21.00 -16.78
C ASP A 185 1.14 20.79 -16.90
N ILE A 186 1.96 21.55 -16.15
CA ILE A 186 3.41 21.35 -16.12
C ILE A 186 3.77 19.97 -15.55
N MET A 187 3.06 19.51 -14.51
CA MET A 187 3.24 18.14 -14.00
C MET A 187 2.96 17.10 -15.09
N GLU A 188 1.92 17.25 -15.90
CA GLU A 188 1.61 16.33 -16.99
C GLU A 188 2.70 16.33 -18.09
N LEU A 189 3.16 17.52 -18.48
CA LEU A 189 4.16 17.71 -19.53
C LEU A 189 5.55 17.21 -19.09
N GLU A 190 5.99 17.59 -17.89
CA GLU A 190 7.39 17.43 -17.48
C GLU A 190 7.64 16.19 -16.63
N TRP A 191 6.69 15.78 -15.77
CA TRP A 191 6.91 14.68 -14.83
C TRP A 191 7.16 13.35 -15.55
N LYS A 192 6.50 13.16 -16.70
CA LYS A 192 6.70 11.99 -17.55
C LYS A 192 8.15 11.87 -18.00
N VAL A 193 8.74 12.99 -18.44
CA VAL A 193 10.11 13.04 -18.98
C VAL A 193 11.14 13.00 -17.85
N LYS A 194 10.96 13.85 -16.83
CA LYS A 194 11.95 14.07 -15.77
C LYS A 194 11.99 12.95 -14.72
N VAL A 195 10.89 12.22 -14.50
CA VAL A 195 10.80 11.20 -13.43
C VAL A 195 10.26 9.87 -13.95
N SER A 196 9.09 9.87 -14.59
CA SER A 196 8.35 8.61 -14.84
C SER A 196 9.04 7.70 -15.86
N SER A 197 9.63 8.27 -16.91
CA SER A 197 10.32 7.49 -17.95
C SER A 197 11.52 6.72 -17.36
N ASN A 198 12.34 7.37 -16.55
CA ASN A 198 13.48 6.72 -15.89
C ASN A 198 13.00 5.66 -14.90
N ALA A 199 11.99 5.98 -14.07
CA ALA A 199 11.42 5.05 -13.12
C ALA A 199 10.85 3.79 -13.81
N LEU A 200 10.07 3.98 -14.88
CA LEU A 200 9.51 2.87 -15.65
C LEU A 200 10.61 2.04 -16.31
N HIS A 201 11.60 2.68 -16.93
CA HIS A 201 12.73 1.97 -17.54
C HIS A 201 13.46 1.10 -16.51
N THR A 202 13.76 1.62 -15.31
CA THR A 202 14.37 0.82 -14.24
C THR A 202 13.46 -0.33 -13.79
N LEU A 203 12.14 -0.12 -13.69
CA LEU A 203 11.19 -1.19 -13.38
C LEU A 203 11.17 -2.28 -14.44
N TYR A 204 11.16 -1.90 -15.73
CA TYR A 204 11.21 -2.84 -16.84
C TYR A 204 12.51 -3.63 -16.85
N LYS A 205 13.66 -2.96 -16.72
CA LYS A 205 14.98 -3.60 -16.63
C LYS A 205 15.04 -4.60 -15.48
N ARG A 206 14.54 -4.24 -14.29
CA ARG A 206 14.48 -5.15 -13.13
C ARG A 206 13.54 -6.33 -13.34
N LYS A 207 12.41 -6.11 -14.01
CA LYS A 207 11.46 -7.18 -14.33
C LYS A 207 12.05 -8.13 -15.37
N PHE A 208 12.75 -7.59 -16.37
CA PHE A 208 13.38 -8.37 -17.44
C PHE A 208 14.57 -9.18 -16.93
N ASN A 209 15.43 -8.57 -16.12
CA ASN A 209 16.60 -9.24 -15.52
C ASN A 209 16.25 -10.09 -14.29
N GLY A 210 15.02 -9.98 -13.78
CA GLY A 210 14.58 -10.75 -12.63
C GLY A 210 14.35 -12.20 -13.03
N GLU A 211 15.01 -13.14 -12.37
CA GLU A 211 14.78 -14.56 -12.59
C GLU A 211 13.31 -14.90 -12.41
N GLN A 212 12.66 -15.30 -13.50
CA GLN A 212 11.31 -15.83 -13.47
C GLN A 212 11.40 -17.29 -13.00
N LEU A 213 11.48 -17.48 -11.68
CA LEU A 213 11.38 -18.81 -11.07
C LEU A 213 9.96 -19.35 -11.27
N LEU A 214 9.77 -20.06 -12.38
CA LEU A 214 8.60 -20.91 -12.59
C LEU A 214 8.75 -22.12 -11.66
N PRO A 215 7.75 -22.42 -10.81
CA PRO A 215 7.79 -23.63 -10.02
C PRO A 215 7.80 -24.84 -10.95
N LEU A 216 8.72 -25.77 -10.72
CA LEU A 216 8.77 -27.02 -11.47
C LEU A 216 7.48 -27.83 -11.20
N THR A 217 6.99 -28.53 -12.22
CA THR A 217 5.81 -29.39 -12.08
C THR A 217 6.01 -30.44 -10.96
N SER A 218 7.23 -30.97 -10.83
CA SER A 218 7.60 -31.90 -9.76
C SER A 218 7.44 -31.30 -8.36
N ASP A 219 7.80 -30.04 -8.16
CA ASP A 219 7.64 -29.36 -6.87
C ASP A 219 6.18 -29.06 -6.57
N LEU A 220 5.38 -28.71 -7.58
CA LEU A 220 3.93 -28.55 -7.44
C LEU A 220 3.24 -29.87 -7.07
N MET A 221 3.65 -30.98 -7.69
CA MET A 221 3.13 -32.31 -7.37
C MET A 221 3.49 -32.73 -5.94
N LYS A 222 4.74 -32.54 -5.52
CA LYS A 222 5.19 -32.80 -4.14
C LYS A 222 4.38 -31.99 -3.13
N LEU A 223 4.15 -30.70 -3.41
CA LEU A 223 3.35 -29.83 -2.56
C LEU A 223 1.88 -30.30 -2.50
N ASN A 224 1.28 -30.69 -3.62
CA ASN A 224 -0.10 -31.18 -3.64
C ASN A 224 -0.26 -32.48 -2.85
N ILE A 225 0.67 -33.43 -3.03
CA ILE A 225 0.69 -34.69 -2.26
C ILE A 225 0.82 -34.41 -0.76
N TYR A 226 1.72 -33.50 -0.38
CA TYR A 226 1.89 -33.09 1.02
C TYR A 226 0.59 -32.50 1.59
N LEU A 227 -0.05 -31.58 0.86
CA LEU A 227 -1.31 -30.98 1.30
C LEU A 227 -2.44 -32.02 1.45
N GLU A 228 -2.54 -32.97 0.52
CA GLU A 228 -3.53 -34.06 0.59
C GLU A 228 -3.34 -34.95 1.81
N ASN A 229 -2.12 -35.39 2.06
CA ASN A 229 -1.79 -36.26 3.17
C ASN A 229 -2.04 -35.58 4.53
N GLU A 230 -1.59 -34.33 4.67
CA GLU A 230 -1.77 -33.54 5.88
C GLU A 230 -3.23 -33.18 6.15
N MET A 231 -4.00 -32.86 5.11
CA MET A 231 -5.43 -32.62 5.23
C MET A 231 -6.15 -33.89 5.69
N LYS A 232 -5.79 -35.06 5.15
CA LYS A 232 -6.35 -36.34 5.58
C LYS A 232 -6.03 -36.63 7.03
N ALA A 233 -4.77 -36.47 7.45
CA ALA A 233 -4.35 -36.67 8.83
C ALA A 233 -5.10 -35.73 9.80
N CYS A 234 -5.21 -34.44 9.48
CA CYS A 234 -5.96 -33.49 10.30
C CYS A 234 -7.45 -33.82 10.35
N LYS A 235 -8.05 -34.28 9.24
CA LYS A 235 -9.45 -34.70 9.18
C LYS A 235 -9.68 -35.91 10.08
N ASP A 236 -8.84 -36.95 9.96
CA ASP A 236 -8.95 -38.17 10.75
C ASP A 236 -8.77 -37.88 12.25
N GLU A 237 -7.87 -36.96 12.62
CA GLU A 237 -7.68 -36.51 14.00
C GLU A 237 -8.92 -35.77 14.54
N LEU A 238 -9.51 -34.89 13.74
CA LEU A 238 -10.73 -34.16 14.11
C LEU A 238 -11.96 -35.08 14.22
N GLU A 239 -12.05 -36.13 13.41
CA GLU A 239 -13.15 -37.12 13.46
C GLU A 239 -13.03 -38.09 14.63
N LYS A 240 -11.80 -38.41 15.09
CA LYS A 240 -11.55 -39.36 16.18
C LYS A 240 -11.55 -38.74 17.59
N CYS A 241 -11.29 -37.45 17.71
CA CYS A 241 -11.26 -36.77 19.00
C CYS A 241 -12.65 -36.30 19.45
N THR A 242 -13.05 -36.66 20.68
CA THR A 242 -14.26 -36.15 21.34
C THR A 242 -14.19 -34.66 21.71
N VAL A 243 -12.98 -34.10 21.81
CA VAL A 243 -12.74 -32.66 22.02
C VAL A 243 -11.82 -32.14 20.90
N PRO A 244 -12.30 -31.27 20.00
CA PRO A 244 -11.48 -30.75 18.90
C PRO A 244 -10.36 -29.84 19.42
N THR A 245 -9.10 -30.18 19.12
CA THR A 245 -7.98 -29.28 19.43
C THR A 245 -8.01 -28.08 18.49
N ILE A 246 -8.14 -26.87 19.03
CA ILE A 246 -8.14 -25.60 18.27
C ILE A 246 -6.95 -25.52 17.30
N LYS A 247 -5.79 -26.04 17.69
CA LYS A 247 -4.57 -26.09 16.86
C LYS A 247 -4.76 -26.93 15.60
N THR A 248 -5.37 -28.12 15.72
CA THR A 248 -5.64 -29.04 14.59
C THR A 248 -6.63 -28.42 13.62
N TRP A 249 -7.67 -27.73 14.13
CA TRP A 249 -8.61 -26.98 13.31
C TRP A 249 -7.94 -25.83 12.53
N ILE A 250 -7.12 -25.00 13.19
CA ILE A 250 -6.39 -23.89 12.54
C ILE A 250 -5.44 -24.42 11.45
N ARG A 251 -4.75 -25.54 11.73
CA ARG A 251 -3.88 -26.21 10.76
C ARG A 251 -4.68 -26.69 9.55
N PHE A 252 -5.80 -27.37 9.76
CA PHE A 252 -6.66 -27.85 8.69
C PHE A 252 -7.20 -26.71 7.81
N ALA A 253 -7.70 -25.64 8.43
CA ALA A 253 -8.16 -24.45 7.72
C ALA A 253 -7.03 -23.79 6.90
N SER A 254 -5.81 -23.73 7.44
CA SER A 254 -4.63 -23.19 6.74
C SER A 254 -4.25 -24.04 5.53
N LEU A 255 -4.34 -25.38 5.63
CA LEU A 255 -4.07 -26.31 4.54
C LEU A 255 -5.11 -26.19 3.42
N ILE A 256 -6.41 -26.12 3.78
CA ILE A 256 -7.50 -25.87 2.82
C ILE A 256 -7.27 -24.56 2.08
N LEU A 257 -6.93 -23.48 2.80
CA LEU A 257 -6.64 -22.21 2.18
C LEU A 257 -5.46 -22.29 1.21
N CYS A 258 -4.37 -22.95 1.60
CA CYS A 258 -3.22 -23.17 0.71
C CYS A 258 -3.63 -23.90 -0.56
N ARG A 259 -4.47 -24.93 -0.45
CA ARG A 259 -5.01 -25.67 -1.60
C ARG A 259 -5.86 -24.79 -2.51
N ILE A 260 -6.73 -23.95 -1.95
CA ILE A 260 -7.58 -23.03 -2.73
C ILE A 260 -6.73 -21.96 -3.45
N VAL A 261 -5.70 -21.43 -2.79
CA VAL A 261 -4.76 -20.46 -3.39
C VAL A 261 -4.00 -21.09 -4.55
N LEU A 262 -3.47 -22.30 -4.37
CA LEU A 262 -2.76 -23.03 -5.43
C LEU A 262 -3.68 -23.34 -6.61
N PHE A 263 -4.87 -23.87 -6.34
CA PHE A 263 -5.82 -24.30 -7.37
C PHE A 263 -6.35 -23.15 -8.21
N ASN A 264 -6.63 -22.00 -7.59
CA ASN A 264 -7.13 -20.84 -8.31
C ASN A 264 -6.02 -20.01 -8.94
N ASN A 265 -4.75 -20.26 -8.61
CA ASN A 265 -3.62 -19.38 -8.95
C ASN A 265 -3.91 -17.89 -8.63
N LYS A 266 -4.71 -17.65 -7.59
CA LYS A 266 -5.24 -16.34 -7.20
C LYS A 266 -4.53 -15.82 -5.95
N ARG A 267 -4.41 -14.49 -5.84
CA ARG A 267 -3.83 -13.88 -4.63
C ARG A 267 -4.78 -14.07 -3.44
N SER A 268 -4.24 -14.08 -2.22
CA SER A 268 -5.02 -14.30 -0.99
C SER A 268 -6.24 -13.37 -0.85
N GLY A 269 -6.12 -12.11 -1.28
CA GLY A 269 -7.24 -11.15 -1.27
C GLY A 269 -8.32 -11.41 -2.32
N GLU A 270 -8.00 -12.15 -3.39
CA GLU A 270 -8.99 -12.60 -4.38
C GLU A 270 -9.68 -13.87 -3.89
N VAL A 271 -8.93 -14.80 -3.27
CA VAL A 271 -9.48 -16.00 -2.63
C VAL A 271 -10.48 -15.64 -1.53
N ALA A 272 -10.18 -14.63 -0.72
CA ALA A 272 -11.10 -14.14 0.32
C ALA A 272 -12.42 -13.56 -0.21
N LYS A 273 -12.51 -13.26 -1.51
CA LYS A 273 -13.71 -12.69 -2.16
C LYS A 273 -14.48 -13.72 -3.00
N ILE A 274 -14.00 -14.96 -3.08
CA ILE A 274 -14.68 -16.02 -3.84
C ILE A 274 -15.99 -16.37 -3.13
N THR A 275 -17.10 -16.30 -3.86
CA THR A 275 -18.39 -16.75 -3.35
C THR A 275 -18.51 -18.27 -3.47
N MET A 276 -19.36 -18.90 -2.64
CA MET A 276 -19.62 -20.34 -2.73
C MET A 276 -20.11 -20.74 -4.12
N GLU A 277 -20.93 -19.91 -4.76
CA GLU A 277 -21.42 -20.14 -6.11
C GLU A 277 -20.27 -20.19 -7.14
N GLN A 278 -19.35 -19.23 -7.10
CA GLN A 278 -18.16 -19.21 -7.98
C GLN A 278 -17.26 -20.42 -7.74
N TYR A 279 -17.12 -20.84 -6.47
CA TYR A 279 -16.35 -22.03 -6.14
C TYR A 279 -17.00 -23.30 -6.69
N MET A 280 -18.33 -23.45 -6.59
CA MET A 280 -19.04 -24.62 -7.11
C MET A 280 -19.02 -24.68 -8.65
N LYS A 281 -19.09 -23.52 -9.32
CA LYS A 281 -19.00 -23.41 -10.78
C LYS A 281 -17.57 -23.51 -11.34
N ARG A 282 -16.57 -23.76 -10.49
CA ARG A 282 -15.16 -23.83 -10.92
C ARG A 282 -14.93 -24.98 -11.90
N HIS A 283 -14.03 -24.78 -12.86
CA HIS A 283 -13.57 -25.85 -13.72
C HIS A 283 -12.81 -26.92 -12.91
N LEU A 284 -13.21 -28.18 -13.06
CA LEU A 284 -12.54 -29.32 -12.45
C LEU A 284 -11.31 -29.67 -13.29
N TRP A 285 -10.11 -29.50 -12.73
CA TRP A 285 -8.84 -29.76 -13.42
C TRP A 285 -8.66 -31.24 -13.81
N SER A 286 -9.44 -32.16 -13.23
CA SER A 286 -9.51 -33.57 -13.64
C SER A 286 -9.93 -33.76 -15.10
N HIS A 287 -10.63 -32.79 -15.69
CA HIS A 287 -11.01 -32.82 -17.11
C HIS A 287 -9.93 -32.30 -18.07
N GLN A 288 -8.95 -31.52 -17.61
CA GLN A 288 -7.90 -30.97 -18.49
C GLN A 288 -6.74 -31.94 -18.72
N LEU A 289 -6.43 -32.82 -17.76
CA LEU A 289 -5.37 -33.83 -17.93
C LEU A 289 -5.70 -34.87 -19.01
N LYS A 290 -6.96 -34.99 -19.44
CA LYS A 290 -7.36 -35.85 -20.57
C LYS A 290 -7.12 -35.21 -21.95
N VAL A 291 -6.84 -33.91 -22.02
CA VAL A 291 -6.70 -33.18 -23.30
C VAL A 291 -5.24 -33.04 -23.73
N PHE A 292 -4.28 -33.13 -22.80
CA PHE A 292 -2.84 -33.09 -23.10
C PHE A 292 -2.18 -34.47 -23.24
N GLY A 293 -2.98 -35.54 -23.25
CA GLY A 293 -2.55 -36.90 -23.52
C GLY A 293 -3.00 -37.36 -24.92
N LYS A 294 -2.45 -36.74 -25.97
CA LYS A 294 -2.36 -37.30 -27.32
C LYS A 294 -1.04 -36.84 -27.94
#